data_AF-A0A8K0TSG8-F1
#
_entry.id   AF-A0A8K0TSG8-F1
#
_cell.length_a   1.000
_cell.length_b   1.000
_cell.length_c   1.000
_cell.angle_alpha   90.00
_cell.angle_beta   90.00
_cell.angle_gamma   90.00
#
_symmetry.space_group_name_H-M   'P 1'
#
loop_
_entity.id
_entity.type
_entity.pdbx_description
1 polymer ?
#
loop_
_entity_poly.entity_id
_entity_poly.type
_entity_poly.pdbx_seq_one_letter_code
_entity_poly.pdbx_strand_id
1 'polypeptide(L)'
;MSTLKRKAGGGAANGSDAKKPKQNGNIMSFFGAPKPAPAAPGGPAADPAESAPPKFDKDKWVAGLTDEQRELLALEINTLHESWLALLKDDVLKKEFLELKRFLKRETDAGKKWFPPAEDIYSWSRHCPFNKVKVVILGQDPYHNVNQAHGLAFSVRPPTPAPPSLKNMYIALKKDYPSFSPPPQRGGLLTPWADRGVLLLNTCLTVRAHEAYSHSNRGWEQFTQRVIDLVAAKRTRGVVFVAWGTPAGKRVIKIDQSRHLVLKSVHPSPLSASRGFFDCGHFRKSNEWLVKRYGEGAEIDWNLGEEGAPTVAKPAPAPVSAPAPASAPVPAAVPAPKAAEKENIEVPPEAEIDGDKGETSA
;
A
#
# COMPACT_ATOMS: atom_id res chain seq x y z
N MET A 1 36.27 -8.45 51.02
CA MET A 1 37.66 -8.36 51.51
C MET A 1 38.44 -9.54 50.97
N SER A 2 39.07 -9.40 49.80
CA SER A 2 40.37 -9.97 49.43
C SER A 2 40.64 -9.61 47.97
N THR A 3 41.91 -9.40 47.65
CA THR A 3 42.42 -8.33 46.80
C THR A 3 43.40 -8.85 45.75
N LEU A 4 43.56 -8.07 44.65
CA LEU A 4 44.73 -7.94 43.76
C LEU A 4 44.98 -9.12 42.78
N LYS A 5 45.49 -8.95 41.54
CA LYS A 5 46.34 -7.88 40.97
C LYS A 5 46.33 -7.92 39.43
N ARG A 6 46.44 -6.73 38.81
CA ARG A 6 46.73 -6.48 37.38
C ARG A 6 48.15 -6.96 37.01
N LYS A 7 48.36 -7.29 35.73
CA LYS A 7 49.66 -7.14 35.06
C LYS A 7 49.47 -6.67 33.62
N ALA A 8 49.96 -5.47 33.35
CA ALA A 8 50.30 -4.95 32.03
C ALA A 8 51.83 -4.81 31.99
N GLY A 9 52.44 -4.99 30.81
CA GLY A 9 53.85 -4.75 30.58
C GLY A 9 54.12 -4.83 29.07
N GLY A 10 54.34 -3.66 28.46
CA GLY A 10 54.81 -3.54 27.08
C GLY A 10 56.33 -3.64 26.97
N GLY A 11 56.83 -3.55 25.75
CA GLY A 11 58.26 -3.42 25.45
C GLY A 11 58.59 -3.89 24.05
N ALA A 12 58.94 -2.94 23.19
CA ALA A 12 59.24 -3.10 21.77
C ALA A 12 60.73 -3.34 21.50
N ALA A 13 61.01 -3.74 20.24
CA ALA A 13 62.05 -3.20 19.34
C ALA A 13 63.19 -4.13 18.86
N ASN A 14 63.21 -4.28 17.52
CA ASN A 14 64.31 -4.06 16.56
C ASN A 14 65.51 -5.01 16.35
N GLY A 15 65.81 -5.18 15.06
CA GLY A 15 67.08 -5.60 14.44
C GLY A 15 66.83 -6.06 12.99
N SER A 16 66.67 -5.12 12.03
CA SER A 16 67.66 -4.64 11.04
C SER A 16 68.02 -5.69 9.97
N ASP A 17 67.79 -5.42 8.68
CA ASP A 17 68.91 -4.95 7.86
C ASP A 17 68.60 -3.90 6.79
N ALA A 18 69.62 -3.09 6.54
CA ALA A 18 69.58 -1.83 5.83
C ALA A 18 70.09 -1.92 4.38
N LYS A 19 69.56 -1.06 3.50
CA LYS A 19 70.32 -0.43 2.40
C LYS A 19 69.64 0.89 1.99
N LYS A 20 70.45 1.95 1.83
CA LYS A 20 70.11 3.34 1.46
C LYS A 20 71.20 3.81 0.45
N PRO A 21 71.14 5.02 -0.17
CA PRO A 21 70.30 5.44 -1.31
C PRO A 21 71.09 6.14 -2.46
N LYS A 22 70.38 6.57 -3.52
CA LYS A 22 70.55 7.82 -4.35
C LYS A 22 69.52 7.75 -5.50
N GLN A 23 68.44 8.53 -5.54
CA GLN A 23 68.27 9.95 -5.92
C GLN A 23 68.73 10.30 -7.35
N ASN A 24 67.77 10.44 -8.27
CA ASN A 24 67.67 11.52 -9.25
C ASN A 24 66.30 11.50 -9.97
N GLY A 25 65.72 12.69 -10.16
CA GLY A 25 64.64 12.92 -11.11
C GLY A 25 63.35 13.48 -10.53
N ASN A 26 63.30 14.79 -10.31
CA ASN A 26 62.05 15.56 -10.31
C ASN A 26 62.18 16.57 -11.45
N ILE A 27 61.26 16.59 -12.44
CA ILE A 27 60.65 17.84 -12.89
C ILE A 27 59.47 17.61 -13.86
N MET A 28 58.44 18.41 -13.59
CA MET A 28 57.22 18.75 -14.32
C MET A 28 57.17 18.55 -15.84
N SER A 29 56.05 17.98 -16.31
CA SER A 29 55.17 18.55 -17.36
C SER A 29 54.04 17.56 -17.65
N PHE A 30 52.86 18.04 -18.08
CA PHE A 30 51.69 17.35 -18.66
C PHE A 30 50.36 17.61 -17.91
N PHE A 31 50.03 18.89 -17.71
CA PHE A 31 48.63 19.34 -17.71
C PHE A 31 48.30 19.82 -19.13
N GLY A 32 47.46 19.06 -19.84
CA GLY A 32 46.79 19.52 -21.06
C GLY A 32 45.34 19.86 -20.74
N ALA A 33 44.93 21.11 -20.99
CA ALA A 33 43.55 21.54 -20.88
C ALA A 33 42.72 21.05 -22.09
N PRO A 34 41.47 20.58 -21.93
CA PRO A 34 40.62 20.26 -23.06
C PRO A 34 39.87 21.52 -23.56
N LYS A 35 39.79 21.67 -24.88
CA LYS A 35 39.07 22.73 -25.61
C LYS A 35 37.61 22.28 -25.89
N PRO A 36 36.60 23.18 -25.91
CA PRO A 36 35.18 22.80 -25.90
C PRO A 36 34.52 22.78 -27.29
N ALA A 37 33.49 21.94 -27.46
CA ALA A 37 32.21 22.16 -28.20
C ALA A 37 31.49 20.81 -28.50
N PRO A 38 30.17 20.78 -28.82
CA PRO A 38 29.08 21.71 -28.53
C PRO A 38 27.91 21.03 -27.75
N ALA A 39 27.04 21.86 -27.18
CA ALA A 39 25.84 21.44 -26.47
C ALA A 39 24.74 20.92 -27.42
N ALA A 40 24.12 19.80 -27.05
CA ALA A 40 22.83 19.33 -27.57
C ALA A 40 21.97 18.86 -26.36
N PRO A 41 20.64 19.00 -26.42
CA PRO A 41 19.80 19.10 -25.23
C PRO A 41 19.66 17.75 -24.51
N GLY A 42 20.04 17.74 -23.23
CA GLY A 42 19.83 16.60 -22.34
C GLY A 42 18.36 16.42 -22.02
N GLY A 43 17.72 15.48 -22.72
CA GLY A 43 16.59 14.75 -22.15
C GLY A 43 17.10 13.78 -21.08
N PRO A 44 16.29 13.42 -20.06
CA PRO A 44 16.74 12.50 -19.04
C PRO A 44 17.08 11.15 -19.68
N ALA A 45 18.32 10.73 -19.51
CA ALA A 45 18.78 9.41 -19.91
C ALA A 45 17.92 8.36 -19.19
N ALA A 46 17.23 7.54 -19.95
CA ALA A 46 16.52 6.38 -19.42
C ALA A 46 17.53 5.46 -18.72
N ASP A 47 17.27 5.16 -17.44
CA ASP A 47 18.09 4.28 -16.60
C ASP A 47 18.23 2.87 -17.22
N PRO A 48 19.43 2.40 -17.57
CA PRO A 48 19.63 1.05 -18.08
C PRO A 48 19.86 0.08 -16.91
N ALA A 49 18.86 -0.11 -16.04
CA ALA A 49 18.82 -1.20 -15.05
C ALA A 49 17.45 -1.34 -14.37
N GLU A 50 16.35 -1.16 -15.10
CA GLU A 50 15.05 -1.67 -14.65
C GLU A 50 14.97 -3.11 -15.16
N SER A 51 15.21 -4.11 -14.30
CA SER A 51 15.08 -5.51 -14.68
C SER A 51 13.69 -5.72 -15.27
N ALA A 52 13.63 -5.96 -16.59
CA ALA A 52 12.37 -6.27 -17.27
C ALA A 52 11.66 -7.37 -16.44
N PRO A 53 10.35 -7.22 -16.18
CA PRO A 53 9.62 -8.25 -15.45
C PRO A 53 9.84 -9.59 -16.17
N PRO A 54 9.92 -10.71 -15.43
CA PRO A 54 10.06 -12.02 -16.06
C PRO A 54 8.95 -12.17 -17.11
N LYS A 55 9.25 -12.80 -18.25
CA LYS A 55 8.22 -13.18 -19.24
C LYS A 55 7.19 -14.06 -18.53
N PHE A 56 6.14 -13.42 -18.01
CA PHE A 56 5.03 -14.05 -17.33
C PHE A 56 3.85 -14.02 -18.30
N ASP A 57 3.53 -15.20 -18.82
CA ASP A 57 2.34 -15.40 -19.62
C ASP A 57 1.18 -15.71 -18.67
N LYS A 58 0.37 -14.68 -18.40
CA LYS A 58 -0.76 -14.76 -17.48
C LYS A 58 -1.81 -15.74 -17.98
N ASP A 59 -2.13 -15.72 -19.27
CA ASP A 59 -3.17 -16.56 -19.86
C ASP A 59 -2.78 -18.03 -19.80
N LYS A 60 -1.52 -18.36 -20.12
CA LYS A 60 -0.99 -19.71 -19.96
C LYS A 60 -1.00 -20.17 -18.50
N TRP A 61 -0.67 -19.28 -17.56
CA TRP A 61 -0.73 -19.61 -16.13
C TRP A 61 -2.16 -19.90 -15.68
N VAL A 62 -3.14 -19.06 -16.07
CA VAL A 62 -4.56 -19.24 -15.75
C VAL A 62 -5.13 -20.52 -16.37
N ALA A 63 -4.74 -20.85 -17.60
CA ALA A 63 -5.13 -22.09 -18.28
C ALA A 63 -4.63 -23.35 -17.55
N GLY A 64 -3.52 -23.25 -16.82
CA GLY A 64 -2.96 -24.35 -16.03
C GLY A 64 -3.58 -24.53 -14.64
N LEU A 65 -4.46 -23.63 -14.20
CA LEU A 65 -5.13 -23.73 -12.90
C LEU A 65 -6.26 -24.77 -12.93
N THR A 66 -6.63 -25.30 -11.76
CA THR A 66 -7.88 -26.06 -11.63
C THR A 66 -9.10 -25.11 -11.65
N ASP A 67 -10.31 -25.64 -11.87
CA ASP A 67 -11.54 -24.84 -11.80
C ASP A 67 -11.69 -24.15 -10.44
N GLU A 68 -11.46 -24.90 -9.36
CA GLU A 68 -11.50 -24.38 -8.00
C GLU A 68 -10.46 -23.27 -7.77
N GLN A 69 -9.24 -23.44 -8.28
CA GLN A 69 -8.22 -22.39 -8.18
C GLN A 69 -8.61 -21.15 -8.96
N ARG A 70 -9.19 -21.28 -10.17
CA ARG A 70 -9.69 -20.13 -10.93
C ARG A 70 -10.79 -19.40 -10.20
N GLU A 71 -11.73 -20.13 -9.58
CA GLU A 71 -12.81 -19.53 -8.79
C GLU A 71 -12.23 -18.79 -7.57
N LEU A 72 -11.42 -19.47 -6.75
CA LEU A 72 -10.85 -18.89 -5.54
C LEU A 72 -9.91 -17.71 -5.82
N LEU A 73 -9.18 -17.74 -6.95
CA LEU A 73 -8.19 -16.74 -7.31
C LEU A 73 -8.70 -15.70 -8.33
N ALA A 74 -9.99 -15.68 -8.63
CA ALA A 74 -10.57 -14.77 -9.62
C ALA A 74 -10.20 -13.30 -9.35
N LEU A 75 -10.17 -12.91 -8.07
CA LEU A 75 -9.82 -11.55 -7.69
C LEU A 75 -8.35 -11.23 -7.97
N GLU A 76 -7.43 -12.12 -7.61
CA GLU A 76 -5.99 -11.98 -7.84
C GLU A 76 -5.70 -11.94 -9.34
N ILE A 77 -6.33 -12.83 -10.11
CA ILE A 77 -6.22 -12.87 -11.58
C ILE A 77 -6.64 -11.53 -12.19
N ASN A 78 -7.74 -10.94 -11.71
CA ASN A 78 -8.32 -9.76 -12.35
C ASN A 78 -7.76 -8.44 -11.85
N THR A 79 -7.26 -8.37 -10.60
CA THR A 79 -7.03 -7.08 -9.94
C THR A 79 -5.64 -6.92 -9.32
N LEU A 80 -4.87 -8.00 -9.12
CA LEU A 80 -3.46 -7.90 -8.71
C LEU A 80 -2.63 -7.50 -9.94
N HIS A 81 -1.83 -6.44 -9.81
CA HIS A 81 -1.04 -5.95 -10.94
C HIS A 81 -0.07 -7.02 -11.44
N GLU A 82 0.09 -7.12 -12.76
CA GLU A 82 0.80 -8.24 -13.41
C GLU A 82 2.25 -8.40 -12.95
N SER A 83 2.95 -7.28 -12.71
CA SER A 83 4.31 -7.30 -12.17
C SER A 83 4.41 -8.02 -10.82
N TRP A 84 3.36 -7.93 -10.00
CA TRP A 84 3.27 -8.57 -8.70
C TRP A 84 2.78 -9.99 -8.82
N LEU A 85 1.74 -10.23 -9.65
CA LEU A 85 1.23 -11.57 -9.91
C LEU A 85 2.33 -12.48 -10.47
N ALA A 86 3.18 -11.99 -11.38
CA ALA A 86 4.33 -12.72 -11.89
C ALA A 86 5.28 -13.25 -10.81
N LEU A 87 5.40 -12.52 -9.69
CA LEU A 87 6.28 -12.86 -8.56
C LEU A 87 5.57 -13.67 -7.46
N LEU A 88 4.25 -13.56 -7.38
CA LEU A 88 3.40 -14.16 -6.34
C LEU A 88 2.58 -15.35 -6.84
N LYS A 89 2.63 -15.68 -8.13
CA LYS A 89 1.82 -16.74 -8.76
C LYS A 89 1.90 -18.09 -8.05
N ASP A 90 3.08 -18.45 -7.51
CA ASP A 90 3.26 -19.70 -6.78
C ASP A 90 2.81 -19.57 -5.32
N ASP A 91 2.91 -18.35 -4.76
CA ASP A 91 2.50 -18.05 -3.38
C ASP A 91 0.96 -18.05 -3.24
N VAL A 92 0.22 -17.58 -4.24
CA VAL A 92 -1.26 -17.60 -4.24
C VAL A 92 -1.83 -19.01 -4.44
N LEU A 93 -1.03 -19.97 -4.90
CA LEU A 93 -1.43 -21.37 -5.04
C LEU A 93 -1.17 -22.21 -3.78
N LYS A 94 -0.48 -21.64 -2.78
CA LYS A 94 -0.24 -22.32 -1.51
C LYS A 94 -1.53 -22.57 -0.76
N LYS A 95 -1.59 -23.69 -0.04
CA LYS A 95 -2.74 -24.12 0.75
C LYS A 95 -3.23 -23.01 1.68
N GLU A 96 -2.30 -22.31 2.35
CA GLU A 96 -2.62 -21.24 3.30
C GLU A 96 -3.34 -20.06 2.64
N PHE A 97 -2.96 -19.72 1.40
CA PHE A 97 -3.63 -18.65 0.65
C PHE A 97 -5.01 -19.10 0.14
N LEU A 98 -5.14 -20.33 -0.36
CA LEU A 98 -6.43 -20.87 -0.77
C LEU A 98 -7.42 -20.97 0.41
N GLU A 99 -6.95 -21.37 1.60
CA GLU A 99 -7.77 -21.37 2.82
C GLU A 99 -8.21 -19.96 3.24
N LEU A 100 -7.35 -18.95 3.06
CA LEU A 100 -7.74 -17.54 3.21
C LEU A 100 -8.89 -17.17 2.25
N LYS A 101 -8.81 -17.57 0.98
CA LYS A 101 -9.88 -17.29 -0.01
C LYS A 101 -11.19 -17.97 0.37
N ARG A 102 -11.14 -19.23 0.82
CA ARG A 102 -12.32 -19.95 1.34
C ARG A 102 -12.91 -19.28 2.59
N PHE A 103 -12.07 -18.75 3.47
CA PHE A 103 -12.52 -17.98 4.62
C PHE A 103 -13.29 -16.72 4.19
N LEU A 104 -12.75 -15.93 3.25
CA LEU A 104 -13.43 -14.72 2.74
C LEU A 104 -14.73 -15.06 1.99
N LYS A 105 -14.77 -16.19 1.29
CA LYS A 105 -16.00 -16.68 0.67
C LYS A 105 -17.05 -16.98 1.75
N ARG A 106 -16.68 -17.71 2.82
CA ARG A 106 -17.59 -17.98 3.95
C ARG A 106 -18.07 -16.72 4.65
N GLU A 107 -17.22 -15.70 4.82
CA GLU A 107 -17.63 -14.39 5.34
C GLU A 107 -18.75 -13.78 4.49
N THR A 108 -18.57 -13.82 3.17
CA THR A 108 -19.52 -13.27 2.20
C THR A 108 -20.82 -14.08 2.18
N ASP A 109 -20.73 -15.41 2.12
CA ASP A 109 -21.88 -16.33 2.14
C ASP A 109 -22.68 -16.20 3.45
N ALA A 110 -22.02 -15.88 4.56
CA ALA A 110 -22.65 -15.62 5.85
C ALA A 110 -23.22 -14.18 6.00
N GLY A 111 -23.21 -13.39 4.93
CA GLY A 111 -23.73 -12.01 4.93
C GLY A 111 -22.89 -11.02 5.75
N LYS A 112 -21.64 -11.34 6.08
CA LYS A 112 -20.76 -10.43 6.82
C LYS A 112 -20.28 -9.32 5.89
N LYS A 113 -20.50 -8.06 6.30
CA LYS A 113 -19.91 -6.91 5.61
C LYS A 113 -18.46 -6.75 6.04
N TRP A 114 -17.56 -6.66 5.07
CA TRP A 114 -16.14 -6.43 5.30
C TRP A 114 -15.58 -5.44 4.25
N PHE A 115 -14.42 -4.89 4.56
CA PHE A 115 -13.73 -3.84 3.82
C PHE A 115 -12.30 -4.26 3.47
N PRO A 116 -11.67 -3.65 2.45
CA PRO A 116 -12.32 -2.77 1.44
C PRO A 116 -13.29 -3.57 0.54
N PRO A 117 -14.02 -2.93 -0.39
CA PRO A 117 -14.64 -3.64 -1.51
C PRO A 117 -13.64 -4.58 -2.19
N ALA A 118 -14.10 -5.72 -2.71
CA ALA A 118 -13.23 -6.79 -3.16
C ALA A 118 -12.22 -6.32 -4.22
N GLU A 119 -12.68 -5.54 -5.20
CA GLU A 119 -11.89 -4.95 -6.28
C GLU A 119 -10.74 -4.05 -5.78
N ASP A 120 -10.90 -3.48 -4.57
CA ASP A 120 -9.95 -2.56 -3.96
C ASP A 120 -8.89 -3.27 -3.11
N ILE A 121 -9.03 -4.57 -2.77
CA ILE A 121 -8.07 -5.30 -1.90
C ILE A 121 -6.62 -5.16 -2.41
N TYR A 122 -6.44 -5.20 -3.74
CA TYR A 122 -5.12 -5.15 -4.39
C TYR A 122 -4.74 -3.78 -4.97
N SER A 123 -5.44 -2.70 -4.60
CA SER A 123 -5.12 -1.34 -5.05
C SER A 123 -3.65 -0.95 -4.83
N TRP A 124 -3.04 -1.39 -3.72
CA TRP A 124 -1.62 -1.18 -3.42
C TRP A 124 -0.70 -1.66 -4.55
N SER A 125 -1.05 -2.77 -5.21
CA SER A 125 -0.22 -3.37 -6.26
C SER A 125 -0.33 -2.62 -7.58
N ARG A 126 -1.50 -2.03 -7.84
CA ARG A 126 -1.82 -1.31 -9.08
C ARG A 126 -1.26 0.11 -9.06
N HIS A 127 -1.33 0.78 -7.91
CA HIS A 127 -0.74 2.10 -7.73
C HIS A 127 0.78 2.05 -7.61
N CYS A 128 1.33 0.98 -7.01
CA CYS A 128 2.77 0.79 -6.89
C CYS A 128 3.19 -0.56 -7.52
N PRO A 129 3.31 -0.65 -8.86
CA PRO A 129 3.91 -1.80 -9.54
C PRO A 129 5.29 -2.15 -8.98
N PHE A 130 5.65 -3.43 -9.03
CA PHE A 130 6.84 -3.97 -8.36
C PHE A 130 8.14 -3.20 -8.70
N ASN A 131 8.31 -2.83 -9.98
CA ASN A 131 9.50 -2.13 -10.47
C ASN A 131 9.57 -0.67 -10.02
N LYS A 132 8.44 -0.05 -9.65
CA LYS A 132 8.36 1.33 -9.18
C LYS A 132 8.58 1.48 -7.67
N VAL A 133 8.67 0.39 -6.91
CA VAL A 133 8.82 0.44 -5.45
C VAL A 133 10.14 1.13 -5.07
N LYS A 134 10.02 2.25 -4.37
CA LYS A 134 11.10 3.07 -3.77
C LYS A 134 11.03 3.10 -2.24
N VAL A 135 9.81 3.16 -1.70
CA VAL A 135 9.53 3.16 -0.26
C VAL A 135 8.42 2.15 0.06
N VAL A 136 8.50 1.44 1.19
CA VAL A 136 7.45 0.58 1.72
C VAL A 136 7.01 1.14 3.07
N ILE A 137 5.72 1.45 3.22
CA ILE A 137 5.12 1.88 4.49
C ILE A 137 4.11 0.83 4.91
N LEU A 138 4.27 0.30 6.12
CA LEU A 138 3.46 -0.79 6.65
C LEU A 138 2.34 -0.28 7.56
N GLY A 139 1.10 -0.59 7.20
CA GLY A 139 -0.07 -0.49 8.07
C GLY A 139 -0.42 -1.83 8.70
N GLN A 140 -1.33 -1.84 9.68
CA GLN A 140 -1.72 -3.07 10.37
C GLN A 140 -2.93 -3.73 9.69
N ASP A 141 -4.10 -3.12 9.81
CA ASP A 141 -5.36 -3.49 9.19
C ASP A 141 -5.94 -2.33 8.36
N PRO A 142 -6.87 -2.59 7.43
CA PRO A 142 -7.62 -1.53 6.77
C PRO A 142 -8.50 -0.80 7.79
N TYR A 143 -8.86 0.44 7.48
CA TYR A 143 -9.91 1.12 8.24
C TYR A 143 -11.23 0.35 8.17
N HIS A 144 -11.86 0.14 9.31
CA HIS A 144 -13.03 -0.74 9.45
C HIS A 144 -14.38 -0.01 9.40
N ASN A 145 -14.43 1.31 9.13
CA ASN A 145 -15.70 2.00 8.93
C ASN A 145 -16.03 2.18 7.44
N VAL A 146 -17.31 2.44 7.18
CA VAL A 146 -17.87 2.67 5.85
C VAL A 146 -17.10 3.78 5.12
N ASN A 147 -16.81 3.58 3.83
CA ASN A 147 -16.14 4.55 2.95
C ASN A 147 -14.74 5.00 3.38
N GLN A 148 -14.04 4.20 4.19
CA GLN A 148 -12.66 4.50 4.60
C GLN A 148 -11.63 3.69 3.80
N ALA A 149 -11.63 2.37 3.94
CA ALA A 149 -10.62 1.52 3.31
C ALA A 149 -10.83 1.39 1.80
N HIS A 150 -9.74 1.52 1.05
CA HIS A 150 -9.70 1.36 -0.41
C HIS A 150 -8.42 0.65 -0.91
N GLY A 151 -7.83 -0.18 -0.05
CA GLY A 151 -6.67 -1.00 -0.39
C GLY A 151 -5.29 -0.36 -0.24
N LEU A 152 -5.22 0.87 0.29
CA LEU A 152 -3.96 1.56 0.60
C LEU A 152 -3.85 1.82 2.11
N ALA A 153 -2.72 1.45 2.72
CA ALA A 153 -2.46 1.72 4.13
C ALA A 153 -2.52 3.23 4.44
N PHE A 154 -3.10 3.57 5.59
CA PHE A 154 -3.30 4.95 6.09
C PHE A 154 -4.17 5.87 5.23
N SER A 155 -4.59 5.46 4.03
CA SER A 155 -5.35 6.31 3.11
C SER A 155 -6.85 6.12 3.22
N VAL A 156 -7.60 7.20 3.01
CA VAL A 156 -9.06 7.21 2.88
C VAL A 156 -9.50 7.99 1.63
N ARG A 157 -10.62 7.60 1.02
CA ARG A 157 -11.19 8.31 -0.13
C ARG A 157 -11.94 9.58 0.31
N PRO A 158 -11.96 10.65 -0.51
CA PRO A 158 -12.92 11.73 -0.32
C PRO A 158 -14.36 11.18 -0.30
N PRO A 159 -15.29 11.80 0.46
CA PRO A 159 -15.11 12.98 1.29
C PRO A 159 -14.61 12.68 2.72
N THR A 160 -14.19 11.44 3.02
CA THR A 160 -13.76 11.04 4.36
C THR A 160 -12.55 11.86 4.81
N PRO A 161 -12.63 12.58 5.94
CA PRO A 161 -11.49 13.32 6.48
C PRO A 161 -10.35 12.38 6.90
N ALA A 162 -9.11 12.89 6.83
CA ALA A 162 -7.94 12.19 7.32
C ALA A 162 -8.16 11.65 8.74
N PRO A 163 -7.97 10.34 9.00
CA PRO A 163 -8.07 9.79 10.34
C PRO A 163 -6.96 10.32 11.27
N PRO A 164 -7.09 10.19 12.60
CA PRO A 164 -6.13 10.75 13.56
C PRO A 164 -4.66 10.36 13.29
N SER A 165 -4.41 9.10 12.94
CA SER A 165 -3.05 8.64 12.58
C SER A 165 -2.50 9.36 11.35
N LEU A 166 -3.31 9.58 10.32
CA LEU A 166 -2.89 10.29 9.12
C LEU A 166 -2.66 11.78 9.40
N LYS A 167 -3.49 12.41 10.24
CA LYS A 167 -3.21 13.78 10.71
C LYS A 167 -1.86 13.88 11.40
N ASN A 168 -1.50 12.89 12.22
CA ASN A 168 -0.20 12.85 12.87
C ASN A 168 0.96 12.65 11.87
N MET A 169 0.74 11.88 10.80
CA MET A 169 1.70 11.80 9.68
C MET A 169 1.91 13.17 9.03
N TYR A 170 0.85 13.95 8.81
CA TYR A 170 0.96 15.31 8.28
C TYR A 170 1.74 16.26 9.21
N ILE A 171 1.60 16.12 10.54
CA ILE A 171 2.38 16.89 11.51
C ILE A 171 3.87 16.55 11.41
N ALA A 172 4.21 15.25 11.37
CA ALA A 172 5.60 14.82 11.19
C ALA A 172 6.16 15.28 9.83
N LEU A 173 5.36 15.22 8.77
CA LEU A 173 5.76 15.67 7.43
C LEU A 173 5.99 17.19 7.38
N LYS A 174 5.17 18.00 8.07
CA LYS A 174 5.37 19.46 8.21
C LYS A 174 6.67 19.80 8.95
N LYS A 175 7.05 18.99 9.94
CA LYS A 175 8.34 19.14 10.63
C LYS A 175 9.51 18.79 9.71
N ASP A 176 9.34 17.79 8.85
CA ASP A 176 10.36 17.40 7.87
C ASP A 176 10.51 18.41 6.73
N TYR A 177 9.39 18.97 6.27
CA TYR A 177 9.30 19.93 5.19
C TYR A 177 8.40 21.09 5.62
N PRO A 178 8.96 22.21 6.15
CA PRO A 178 8.18 23.35 6.61
C PRO A 178 7.27 23.99 5.55
N SER A 179 7.55 23.77 4.26
CA SER A 179 6.71 24.20 3.13
C SER A 179 5.47 23.33 2.90
N PHE A 180 5.45 22.08 3.40
CA PHE A 180 4.31 21.18 3.24
C PHE A 180 3.04 21.80 3.83
N SER A 181 1.92 21.63 3.16
CA SER A 181 0.60 21.97 3.70
C SER A 181 -0.32 20.75 3.59
N PRO A 182 -1.11 20.43 4.63
CA PRO A 182 -2.10 19.36 4.52
C PRO A 182 -3.05 19.63 3.35
N PRO A 183 -3.57 18.56 2.70
CA PRO A 183 -4.48 18.72 1.57
C PRO A 183 -5.76 19.45 1.99
N PRO A 184 -6.42 20.14 1.06
CA PRO A 184 -7.65 20.86 1.32
C PRO A 184 -8.77 19.90 1.77
N GLN A 185 -9.86 20.45 2.31
CA GLN A 185 -11.00 19.71 2.86
C GLN A 185 -10.65 18.65 3.92
N ARG A 186 -9.45 18.73 4.52
CA ARG A 186 -8.93 17.74 5.47
C ARG A 186 -8.79 16.34 4.83
N GLY A 187 -8.46 16.29 3.54
CA GLY A 187 -8.37 15.05 2.75
C GLY A 187 -7.35 14.03 3.27
N GLY A 188 -7.58 12.76 2.95
CA GLY A 188 -6.73 11.63 3.36
C GLY A 188 -6.31 10.69 2.22
N LEU A 189 -6.43 11.15 0.97
CA LEU A 189 -6.10 10.33 -0.20
C LEU A 189 -4.59 10.33 -0.43
N LEU A 190 -3.96 9.15 -0.35
CA LEU A 190 -2.51 8.95 -0.52
C LEU A 190 -2.16 8.25 -1.83
N THR A 191 -3.13 8.11 -2.74
CA THR A 191 -2.89 7.62 -4.10
C THR A 191 -1.71 8.32 -4.79
N PRO A 192 -1.53 9.66 -4.69
CA PRO A 192 -0.36 10.33 -5.27
C PRO A 192 0.98 9.77 -4.76
N TRP A 193 1.09 9.45 -3.47
CA TRP A 193 2.31 8.83 -2.93
C TRP A 193 2.52 7.43 -3.51
N ALA A 194 1.44 6.64 -3.60
CA ALA A 194 1.52 5.30 -4.14
C ALA A 194 2.00 5.28 -5.60
N ASP A 195 1.44 6.16 -6.44
CA ASP A 195 1.82 6.32 -7.84
C ASP A 195 3.27 6.81 -8.02
N ARG A 196 3.82 7.48 -7.00
CA ARG A 196 5.23 7.94 -6.94
C ARG A 196 6.20 6.89 -6.40
N GLY A 197 5.75 5.65 -6.16
CA GLY A 197 6.60 4.53 -5.76
C GLY A 197 6.59 4.21 -4.27
N VAL A 198 5.58 4.69 -3.53
CA VAL A 198 5.37 4.33 -2.12
C VAL A 198 4.40 3.15 -2.01
N LEU A 199 4.91 1.97 -1.72
CA LEU A 199 4.10 0.80 -1.44
C LEU A 199 3.41 0.94 -0.08
N LEU A 200 2.14 1.36 -0.08
CA LEU A 200 1.27 1.52 1.09
C LEU A 200 0.55 0.20 1.42
N LEU A 201 1.19 -0.68 2.18
CA LEU A 201 0.75 -2.06 2.39
C LEU A 201 0.28 -2.31 3.83
N ASN A 202 -0.97 -2.76 4.01
CA ASN A 202 -1.40 -3.28 5.31
C ASN A 202 -0.92 -4.72 5.50
N THR A 203 -0.64 -5.14 6.73
CA THR A 203 -0.29 -6.55 7.01
C THR A 203 -1.47 -7.50 6.89
N CYS A 204 -2.68 -7.02 7.20
CA CYS A 204 -3.94 -7.67 6.87
C CYS A 204 -4.66 -6.85 5.81
N LEU A 205 -5.16 -7.46 4.74
CA LEU A 205 -5.75 -6.70 3.61
C LEU A 205 -7.26 -6.53 3.69
N THR A 206 -7.92 -7.16 4.66
CA THR A 206 -9.38 -7.10 4.82
C THR A 206 -9.77 -7.01 6.29
N VAL A 207 -10.95 -6.48 6.60
CA VAL A 207 -11.48 -6.39 7.96
C VAL A 207 -13.01 -6.34 7.91
N ARG A 208 -13.71 -6.99 8.84
CA ARG A 208 -15.16 -6.79 8.99
C ARG A 208 -15.49 -5.35 9.36
N ALA A 209 -16.65 -4.90 8.91
CA ALA A 209 -17.16 -3.60 9.28
C ALA A 209 -17.27 -3.47 10.81
N HIS A 210 -16.69 -2.41 11.35
CA HIS A 210 -16.69 -2.05 12.77
C HIS A 210 -15.99 -3.05 13.73
N GLU A 211 -15.33 -4.09 13.21
CA GLU A 211 -14.60 -5.08 14.01
C GLU A 211 -13.11 -5.09 13.60
N ALA A 212 -12.32 -4.17 14.17
CA ALA A 212 -10.88 -4.15 13.99
C ALA A 212 -10.26 -5.53 14.28
N TYR A 213 -9.21 -5.91 13.54
CA TYR A 213 -8.53 -7.21 13.67
C TYR A 213 -9.34 -8.48 13.39
N SER A 214 -10.60 -8.39 12.98
CA SER A 214 -11.49 -9.55 12.74
C SER A 214 -10.95 -10.60 11.77
N HIS A 215 -10.12 -10.20 10.78
CA HIS A 215 -9.51 -11.11 9.80
C HIS A 215 -8.03 -11.41 10.10
N SER A 216 -7.54 -11.08 11.30
CA SER A 216 -6.15 -11.37 11.69
C SER A 216 -5.90 -12.87 11.78
N ASN A 217 -4.68 -13.29 11.45
CA ASN A 217 -4.24 -14.69 11.45
C ASN A 217 -5.04 -15.60 10.51
N ARG A 218 -5.70 -15.03 9.49
CA ARG A 218 -6.45 -15.79 8.47
C ARG A 218 -5.63 -16.09 7.21
N GLY A 219 -4.40 -15.60 7.13
CA GLY A 219 -3.46 -15.90 6.04
C GLY A 219 -2.87 -14.66 5.36
N TRP A 220 -3.50 -13.50 5.52
CA TRP A 220 -3.02 -12.25 4.93
C TRP A 220 -1.60 -11.89 5.37
N GLU A 221 -1.26 -12.11 6.63
CA GLU A 221 0.05 -11.76 7.17
C GLU A 221 1.17 -12.57 6.53
N GLN A 222 0.91 -13.80 6.10
CA GLN A 222 1.88 -14.62 5.39
C GLN A 222 2.06 -14.10 3.96
N PHE A 223 0.96 -13.80 3.28
CA PHE A 223 0.98 -13.23 1.94
C PHE A 223 1.68 -11.87 1.88
N THR A 224 1.35 -10.95 2.79
CA THR A 224 1.96 -9.62 2.82
C THR A 224 3.40 -9.65 3.32
N GLN A 225 3.78 -10.59 4.20
CA GLN A 225 5.18 -10.84 4.51
C GLN A 225 5.94 -11.27 3.25
N ARG A 226 5.36 -12.14 2.42
CA ARG A 226 5.97 -12.54 1.16
C ARG A 226 6.18 -11.37 0.20
N VAL A 227 5.23 -10.43 0.13
CA VAL A 227 5.39 -9.16 -0.61
C VAL A 227 6.61 -8.38 -0.13
N ILE A 228 6.77 -8.21 1.19
CA ILE A 228 7.92 -7.53 1.80
C ILE A 228 9.23 -8.25 1.46
N ASP A 229 9.25 -9.58 1.59
CA ASP A 229 10.43 -10.41 1.32
C ASP A 229 10.82 -10.34 -0.17
N LEU A 230 9.85 -10.30 -1.09
CA LEU A 230 10.10 -10.13 -2.52
C LEU A 230 10.72 -8.77 -2.83
N VAL A 231 10.23 -7.69 -2.20
CA VAL A 231 10.84 -6.36 -2.35
C VAL A 231 12.30 -6.40 -1.87
N ALA A 232 12.54 -6.94 -0.67
CA ALA A 232 13.89 -7.03 -0.11
C ALA A 232 14.83 -7.90 -0.97
N ALA A 233 14.34 -9.02 -1.49
CA ALA A 233 15.14 -9.93 -2.29
C ALA A 233 15.46 -9.40 -3.69
N LYS A 234 14.46 -8.82 -4.38
CA LYS A 234 14.54 -8.52 -5.83
C LYS A 234 14.81 -7.06 -6.16
N ARG A 235 14.58 -6.09 -5.25
CA ARG A 235 14.97 -4.69 -5.47
C ARG A 235 16.43 -4.48 -5.09
N THR A 236 17.32 -4.89 -5.99
CA THR A 236 18.78 -4.94 -5.78
C THR A 236 19.42 -3.58 -5.54
N ARG A 237 18.89 -2.51 -6.13
CA ARG A 237 19.30 -1.13 -5.85
C ARG A 237 18.90 -0.64 -4.45
N GLY A 238 18.08 -1.39 -3.72
CA GLY A 238 17.67 -1.09 -2.35
C GLY A 238 16.40 -0.25 -2.28
N VAL A 239 15.73 -0.26 -1.14
CA VAL A 239 14.40 0.35 -0.91
C VAL A 239 14.38 0.86 0.53
N VAL A 240 13.60 1.90 0.80
CA VAL A 240 13.35 2.36 2.17
C VAL A 240 12.15 1.61 2.76
N PHE A 241 12.34 0.92 3.88
CA PHE A 241 11.26 0.30 4.65
C PHE A 241 10.96 1.14 5.89
N VAL A 242 9.72 1.61 5.99
CA VAL A 242 9.23 2.41 7.09
C VAL A 242 8.26 1.57 7.93
N ALA A 243 8.67 1.30 9.17
CA ALA A 243 7.96 0.44 10.09
C ALA A 243 7.60 1.20 11.38
N TRP A 244 6.34 1.62 11.48
CA TRP A 244 5.83 2.37 12.63
C TRP A 244 5.07 1.45 13.59
N GLY A 245 5.52 1.40 14.84
CA GLY A 245 4.99 0.53 15.87
C GLY A 245 5.57 -0.89 15.86
N THR A 246 5.39 -1.59 16.98
CA THR A 246 5.91 -2.95 17.18
C THR A 246 5.45 -3.95 16.12
N PRO A 247 4.17 -3.99 15.69
CA PRO A 247 3.73 -4.94 14.68
C PRO A 247 4.48 -4.81 13.35
N ALA A 248 4.59 -3.58 12.82
CA ALA A 248 5.36 -3.30 11.60
C ALA A 248 6.86 -3.58 11.81
N GLY A 249 7.41 -3.21 12.96
CA GLY A 249 8.81 -3.42 13.31
C GLY A 249 9.24 -4.89 13.24
N LYS A 250 8.35 -5.81 13.61
CA LYS A 250 8.59 -7.27 13.52
C LYS A 250 8.71 -7.78 12.09
N ARG A 251 8.03 -7.15 11.12
CA ARG A 251 8.00 -7.56 9.71
C ARG A 251 9.29 -7.25 8.95
N VAL A 252 10.07 -6.31 9.47
CA VAL A 252 11.30 -5.80 8.83
C VAL A 252 12.58 -6.26 9.53
N ILE A 253 12.51 -7.20 10.48
CA ILE A 253 13.68 -7.66 11.26
C ILE A 253 14.74 -8.31 10.36
N LYS A 254 14.32 -9.08 9.36
CA LYS A 254 15.21 -9.86 8.48
C LYS A 254 15.73 -9.08 7.26
N ILE A 255 15.39 -7.79 7.15
CA ILE A 255 15.78 -6.97 6.00
C ILE A 255 17.27 -6.65 6.10
N ASP A 256 18.00 -6.92 5.02
CA ASP A 256 19.42 -6.59 4.87
C ASP A 256 19.63 -5.08 4.82
N GLN A 257 20.09 -4.51 5.94
CA GLN A 257 20.34 -3.07 6.08
C GLN A 257 21.61 -2.59 5.37
N SER A 258 22.45 -3.49 4.83
CA SER A 258 23.55 -3.08 3.95
C SER A 258 23.03 -2.63 2.58
N ARG A 259 21.85 -3.13 2.18
CA ARG A 259 21.20 -2.85 0.90
C ARG A 259 20.03 -1.89 1.02
N HIS A 260 19.23 -2.02 2.08
CA HIS A 260 18.00 -1.27 2.29
C HIS A 260 18.13 -0.32 3.46
N LEU A 261 17.35 0.75 3.47
CA LEU A 261 17.18 1.58 4.66
C LEU A 261 15.98 1.06 5.45
N VAL A 262 16.13 0.85 6.76
CA VAL A 262 15.02 0.49 7.64
C VAL A 262 14.83 1.59 8.69
N LEU A 263 13.68 2.27 8.63
CA LEU A 263 13.30 3.35 9.54
C LEU A 263 12.22 2.86 10.51
N LYS A 264 12.49 2.92 11.81
CA LYS A 264 11.57 2.46 12.87
C LYS A 264 11.24 3.58 13.85
N SER A 265 9.98 3.68 14.23
CA SER A 265 9.50 4.58 15.29
C SER A 265 8.24 4.00 15.95
N VAL A 266 7.69 4.69 16.94
CA VAL A 266 6.35 4.41 17.47
C VAL A 266 5.27 4.63 16.40
N HIS A 267 4.07 4.09 16.61
CA HIS A 267 2.98 4.22 15.64
C HIS A 267 2.44 5.68 15.61
N PRO A 268 1.96 6.21 14.45
CA PRO A 268 1.32 7.53 14.35
C PRO A 268 -0.01 7.67 15.10
N SER A 269 -0.52 6.61 15.74
CA SER A 269 -1.77 6.68 16.52
C SER A 269 -1.67 7.72 17.64
N PRO A 270 -2.76 8.44 17.98
CA PRO A 270 -2.79 9.34 19.13
C PRO A 270 -2.26 8.71 20.43
N LEU A 271 -2.40 7.38 20.60
CA LEU A 271 -1.94 6.66 21.79
C LEU A 271 -0.41 6.62 21.94
N SER A 272 0.33 6.84 20.86
CA SER A 272 1.80 6.67 20.84
C SER A 272 2.57 7.78 20.14
N ALA A 273 1.93 8.62 19.32
CA ALA A 273 2.63 9.58 18.46
C ALA A 273 3.53 10.56 19.23
N SER A 274 3.08 11.00 20.42
CA SER A 274 3.85 11.89 21.29
C SER A 274 5.15 11.27 21.83
N ARG A 275 5.30 9.95 21.76
CA ARG A 275 6.50 9.20 22.22
C ARG A 275 7.64 9.18 21.19
N GLY A 276 7.66 10.14 20.27
CA GLY A 276 8.74 10.31 19.28
C GLY A 276 8.37 10.09 17.81
N PHE A 277 7.10 9.93 17.46
CA PHE A 277 6.71 9.86 16.04
C PHE A 277 6.94 11.19 15.32
N PHE A 278 6.54 12.30 15.95
CA PHE A 278 6.60 13.62 15.32
C PHE A 278 8.03 14.08 14.96
N ASP A 279 9.04 13.57 15.66
CA ASP A 279 10.44 14.00 15.51
C ASP A 279 11.30 12.91 14.84
N CYS A 280 10.68 11.86 14.30
CA CYS A 280 11.41 10.72 13.74
C CYS A 280 12.22 11.05 12.48
N GLY A 281 11.78 12.05 11.71
CA GLY A 281 12.46 12.51 10.49
C GLY A 281 12.32 11.58 9.28
N HIS A 282 11.34 10.66 9.30
CA HIS A 282 11.34 9.53 8.36
C HIS A 282 11.10 9.95 6.91
N PHE A 283 10.31 10.98 6.63
CA PHE A 283 10.03 11.40 5.25
C PHE A 283 11.26 12.07 4.63
N ARG A 284 11.96 12.91 5.41
CA ARG A 284 13.24 13.52 5.01
C ARG A 284 14.33 12.46 4.82
N LYS A 285 14.55 11.60 5.82
CA LYS A 285 15.55 10.51 5.75
C LYS A 285 15.31 9.57 4.58
N SER A 286 14.05 9.31 4.22
CA SER A 286 13.72 8.50 3.05
C SER A 286 14.23 9.15 1.76
N ASN A 287 13.94 10.44 1.55
CA ASN A 287 14.38 11.16 0.35
C ASN A 287 15.91 11.35 0.32
N GLU A 288 16.55 11.72 1.44
CA GLU A 288 18.02 11.81 1.53
C GLU A 288 18.70 10.50 1.12
N TRP A 289 18.16 9.36 1.57
CA TRP A 289 18.69 8.05 1.21
C TRP A 289 18.42 7.70 -0.26
N LEU A 290 17.22 8.00 -0.77
CA LEU A 290 16.89 7.77 -2.18
C LEU A 290 17.80 8.57 -3.10
N VAL A 291 18.00 9.87 -2.85
CA VAL A 291 18.90 10.73 -3.63
C VAL A 291 20.32 10.19 -3.59
N LYS A 292 20.83 9.82 -2.40
CA LYS A 292 22.16 9.22 -2.27
C LYS A 292 22.31 7.91 -3.06
N ARG A 293 21.24 7.11 -3.17
CA ARG A 293 21.28 5.77 -3.77
C ARG A 293 20.96 5.76 -5.27
N TYR A 294 20.14 6.70 -5.73
CA TYR A 294 19.58 6.73 -7.07
C TYR A 294 19.93 7.98 -7.88
N GLY A 295 20.47 9.03 -7.25
CA GLY A 295 20.73 10.33 -7.87
C GLY A 295 19.63 11.35 -7.60
N GLU A 296 19.89 12.60 -7.99
CA GLU A 296 18.92 13.69 -7.94
C GLU A 296 17.65 13.35 -8.77
N GLY A 297 16.47 13.73 -8.28
CA GLY A 297 15.18 13.42 -8.91
C GLY A 297 14.58 12.07 -8.51
N ALA A 298 15.29 11.26 -7.71
CA ALA A 298 14.79 9.98 -7.22
C ALA A 298 13.85 10.10 -6.01
N GLU A 299 13.80 11.27 -5.37
CA GLU A 299 12.97 11.56 -4.22
C GLU A 299 11.48 11.29 -4.44
N ILE A 300 10.76 11.11 -3.33
CA ILE A 300 9.31 11.12 -3.33
C ILE A 300 8.86 12.55 -3.10
N ASP A 301 8.07 13.09 -4.03
CA ASP A 301 7.24 14.25 -3.72
C ASP A 301 6.16 13.83 -2.72
N TRP A 302 6.25 14.30 -1.49
CA TRP A 302 5.29 14.03 -0.42
C TRP A 302 4.10 15.01 -0.41
N ASN A 303 4.08 16.01 -1.30
CA ASN A 303 2.97 16.94 -1.39
C ASN A 303 1.72 16.23 -1.94
N LEU A 304 0.54 16.62 -1.42
CA LEU A 304 -0.76 16.06 -1.81
C LEU A 304 -1.68 17.11 -2.46
N GLY A 305 -1.18 18.33 -2.68
CA GLY A 305 -1.89 19.42 -3.37
C GLY A 305 -1.87 19.28 -4.90
N GLU A 306 -2.75 20.03 -5.57
CA GLU A 306 -2.99 19.93 -7.02
C GLU A 306 -1.86 20.47 -7.93
N GLU A 307 -0.86 21.18 -7.40
CA GLU A 307 0.17 21.83 -8.22
C GLU A 307 1.27 20.90 -8.78
N GLY A 308 1.11 19.58 -8.70
CA GLY A 308 2.16 18.63 -9.10
C GLY A 308 1.69 17.29 -9.67
N ALA A 309 0.45 17.20 -10.15
CA ALA A 309 0.04 16.02 -10.92
C ALA A 309 0.48 16.20 -12.38
N PRO A 310 1.31 15.31 -12.97
CA PRO A 310 1.25 15.15 -14.40
C PRO A 310 -0.20 14.79 -14.72
N THR A 311 -0.80 15.48 -15.69
CA THR A 311 -2.15 15.22 -16.17
C THR A 311 -2.26 13.78 -16.66
N VAL A 312 -2.68 12.88 -15.76
CA VAL A 312 -3.03 11.51 -16.12
C VAL A 312 -4.41 11.59 -16.76
N ALA A 313 -4.46 11.20 -18.03
CA ALA A 313 -5.68 11.00 -18.78
C ALA A 313 -6.69 10.19 -17.95
N LYS A 314 -7.95 10.62 -18.02
CA LYS A 314 -9.13 9.93 -17.48
C LYS A 314 -9.00 8.41 -17.69
N PRO A 315 -9.29 7.55 -16.68
CA PRO A 315 -9.27 6.12 -16.87
C PRO A 315 -10.17 5.78 -18.06
N ALA A 316 -9.63 5.04 -19.03
CA ALA A 316 -10.44 4.50 -20.11
C ALA A 316 -11.58 3.67 -19.46
N PRO A 317 -12.85 3.89 -19.86
CA PRO A 317 -13.93 3.05 -19.37
C PRO A 317 -13.64 1.59 -19.76
N ALA A 318 -13.92 0.67 -18.83
CA ALA A 318 -13.83 -0.76 -19.10
C ALA A 318 -14.56 -1.11 -20.41
N PRO A 319 -14.04 -2.04 -21.23
CA PRO A 319 -14.71 -2.42 -22.48
C PRO A 319 -16.09 -2.98 -22.14
N VAL A 320 -17.11 -2.24 -22.55
CA VAL A 320 -18.50 -2.69 -22.50
C VAL A 320 -18.62 -3.82 -23.52
N SER A 321 -18.92 -5.04 -23.08
CA SER A 321 -19.25 -6.11 -24.01
C SER A 321 -20.48 -5.70 -24.81
N ALA A 322 -20.42 -5.83 -26.13
CA ALA A 322 -21.54 -5.56 -27.02
C ALA A 322 -22.80 -6.33 -26.56
N PRO A 323 -24.00 -5.72 -26.60
CA PRO A 323 -25.23 -6.43 -26.31
C PRO A 323 -25.54 -7.43 -27.43
N ALA A 324 -25.98 -8.62 -27.04
CA ALA A 324 -26.51 -9.65 -27.94
C ALA A 324 -27.71 -9.12 -28.75
N PRO A 325 -27.96 -9.62 -29.98
CA PRO A 325 -29.02 -9.12 -30.84
C PRO A 325 -30.40 -9.40 -30.25
N ALA A 326 -31.29 -8.42 -30.42
CA ALA A 326 -32.65 -8.37 -29.91
C ALA A 326 -33.51 -9.55 -30.39
N SER A 327 -34.21 -10.19 -29.45
CA SER A 327 -35.36 -11.04 -29.74
C SER A 327 -36.61 -10.18 -29.97
N ALA A 328 -37.38 -10.56 -30.99
CA ALA A 328 -38.59 -9.88 -31.46
C ALA A 328 -39.72 -9.82 -30.40
N PRO A 329 -40.64 -8.84 -30.49
CA PRO A 329 -41.69 -8.62 -29.49
C PRO A 329 -42.85 -9.61 -29.64
N VAL A 330 -43.33 -10.11 -28.49
CA VAL A 330 -44.60 -10.84 -28.35
C VAL A 330 -45.72 -9.82 -28.07
N PRO A 331 -46.87 -9.88 -28.76
CA PRO A 331 -47.92 -8.87 -28.61
C PRO A 331 -48.74 -9.04 -27.32
N ALA A 332 -49.12 -7.89 -26.75
CA ALA A 332 -49.93 -7.76 -25.54
C ALA A 332 -51.40 -8.14 -25.80
N ALA A 333 -52.00 -8.88 -24.85
CA ALA A 333 -53.42 -9.13 -24.78
C ALA A 333 -54.11 -8.08 -23.89
N VAL A 334 -55.24 -7.58 -24.42
CA VAL A 334 -56.15 -6.59 -23.85
C VAL A 334 -56.94 -7.17 -22.67
N PRO A 335 -57.31 -6.34 -21.68
CA PRO A 335 -58.64 -6.46 -21.11
C PRO A 335 -59.40 -5.12 -21.15
N ALA A 336 -60.68 -5.20 -21.50
CA ALA A 336 -61.67 -4.12 -21.46
C ALA A 336 -62.79 -4.53 -20.46
N PRO A 337 -63.78 -3.67 -20.18
CA PRO A 337 -63.75 -2.70 -19.08
C PRO A 337 -64.92 -2.91 -18.11
N LYS A 338 -64.98 -2.17 -16.99
CA LYS A 338 -66.29 -1.80 -16.41
C LYS A 338 -66.27 -0.49 -15.60
N ALA A 339 -67.31 0.28 -15.87
CA ALA A 339 -67.64 1.64 -15.46
C ALA A 339 -67.86 1.83 -13.94
N ALA A 340 -67.55 3.03 -13.42
CA ALA A 340 -68.47 4.01 -12.82
C ALA A 340 -68.81 3.71 -11.32
N GLU A 341 -68.94 4.66 -10.39
CA GLU A 341 -69.26 6.09 -10.44
C GLU A 341 -69.01 6.70 -9.04
N LYS A 342 -68.69 8.01 -9.04
CA LYS A 342 -69.07 9.09 -8.09
C LYS A 342 -68.54 9.17 -6.64
N GLU A 343 -68.02 10.38 -6.39
CA GLU A 343 -67.77 11.09 -5.13
C GLU A 343 -68.98 11.08 -4.18
N ASN A 344 -68.73 11.07 -2.87
CA ASN A 344 -69.09 12.23 -2.04
C ASN A 344 -68.36 12.28 -0.69
N ILE A 345 -68.26 13.51 -0.21
CA ILE A 345 -67.64 14.05 1.01
C ILE A 345 -68.43 13.66 2.27
N GLU A 346 -67.77 13.62 3.43
CA GLU A 346 -68.11 14.35 4.69
C GLU A 346 -67.66 13.63 5.99
N VAL A 347 -67.48 14.45 7.02
CA VAL A 347 -66.69 14.39 8.27
C VAL A 347 -67.52 13.78 9.44
N PRO A 348 -66.92 13.36 10.60
CA PRO A 348 -67.46 12.35 11.52
C PRO A 348 -68.36 12.94 12.63
N PRO A 349 -68.87 12.10 13.56
CA PRO A 349 -68.44 12.29 14.96
C PRO A 349 -68.40 11.02 15.87
N GLU A 350 -67.59 11.16 16.94
CA GLU A 350 -67.76 10.83 18.37
C GLU A 350 -68.37 9.52 18.96
N ALA A 351 -67.78 9.20 20.13
CA ALA A 351 -68.33 8.61 21.37
C ALA A 351 -68.62 7.09 21.39
N GLU A 352 -67.91 6.34 22.26
CA GLU A 352 -68.39 5.74 23.54
C GLU A 352 -69.46 4.65 23.31
N ILE A 353 -69.42 3.45 23.89
CA ILE A 353 -69.41 3.06 25.32
C ILE A 353 -69.32 1.52 25.37
N ASP A 354 -68.84 1.01 26.51
CA ASP A 354 -69.14 -0.30 27.15
C ASP A 354 -69.04 -1.59 26.31
N GLY A 355 -68.42 -2.68 26.76
CA GLY A 355 -68.13 -3.08 28.12
C GLY A 355 -68.19 -4.61 28.18
N ASP A 356 -67.80 -5.11 29.35
CA ASP A 356 -68.08 -6.45 29.87
C ASP A 356 -67.15 -7.63 29.50
N LYS A 357 -66.44 -8.05 30.57
CA LYS A 357 -66.28 -9.42 31.11
C LYS A 357 -65.87 -10.53 30.13
N GLY A 358 -64.93 -11.40 30.48
CA GLY A 358 -64.36 -11.75 31.77
C GLY A 358 -63.66 -13.11 31.66
N GLU A 359 -63.02 -13.49 32.76
CA GLU A 359 -62.55 -14.83 33.13
C GLU A 359 -61.26 -15.34 32.42
N THR A 360 -60.11 -15.45 33.10
CA THR A 360 -59.71 -16.49 34.10
C THR A 360 -59.82 -17.90 33.51
N SER A 361 -58.85 -18.81 33.54
CA SER A 361 -57.61 -19.01 34.30
C SER A 361 -56.81 -20.13 33.60
N ALA A 362 -55.49 -20.09 33.69
CA ALA A 362 -54.56 -21.20 33.99
C ALA A 362 -53.16 -20.88 33.44
#